data_AF-A0A656GM57-F1
#
_entry.id   AF-A0A656GM57-F1
#
_cell.length_a   1.000
_cell.length_b   1.000
_cell.length_c   1.000
_cell.angle_alpha   90.00
_cell.angle_beta   90.00
_cell.angle_gamma   90.00
#
_symmetry.space_group_name_H-M   'P 1'
#
loop_
_entity.id
_entity.type
_entity.pdbx_description
1 polymer ?
#
loop_
_entity_poly.entity_id
_entity_poly.type
_entity_poly.pdbx_seq_one_letter_code
_entity_poly.pdbx_strand_id
1 'polypeptide(L)' 'AEKLEFAYDLLGRLTTETTPQGALAYDYDPLSNLT' A
#
# COMPACT_ATOMS: atom_id res chain seq x y z
N ALA A 1 0.40 18.75 10.85
CA ALA A 1 0.04 17.32 10.79
C ALA A 1 0.91 16.68 9.73
N GLU A 2 1.42 15.49 9.99
CA GLU A 2 2.19 14.75 9.00
C GLU A 2 1.26 14.20 7.92
N LYS A 3 1.66 14.28 6.64
CA LYS A 3 0.82 13.84 5.51
C LYS A 3 1.17 12.39 5.17
N LEU A 4 0.18 11.51 5.20
CA LEU A 4 0.28 10.15 4.68
C LEU A 4 -0.46 10.07 3.34
N GLU A 5 0.08 9.27 2.42
CA GLU A 5 -0.54 8.97 1.14
C GLU A 5 -0.70 7.46 0.97
N PHE A 6 -1.86 7.04 0.51
CA PHE A 6 -2.22 5.63 0.33
C PHE A 6 -2.65 5.38 -1.12
N ALA A 7 -2.16 4.30 -1.71
CA ALA A 7 -2.58 3.82 -3.02
C ALA A 7 -3.25 2.45 -2.88
N TYR A 8 -4.27 2.22 -3.71
CA TYR A 8 -5.05 0.99 -3.69
C TYR A 8 -5.13 0.38 -5.09
N ASP A 9 -5.22 -0.94 -5.17
CA ASP A 9 -5.54 -1.64 -6.41
C ASP A 9 -7.04 -1.64 -6.71
N LEU A 10 -7.43 -2.25 -7.83
CA LEU A 10 -8.82 -2.35 -8.27
C LEU A 10 -9.73 -3.15 -7.31
N LEU A 11 -9.14 -3.95 -6.42
CA LEU A 11 -9.86 -4.72 -5.41
C LEU A 11 -9.97 -3.95 -4.08
N GLY A 12 -9.41 -2.74 -4.01
CA GLY A 12 -9.41 -1.91 -2.81
C GLY A 12 -8.37 -2.33 -1.78
N ARG A 13 -7.36 -3.12 -2.17
CA ARG A 13 -6.26 -3.53 -1.28
C ARG A 13 -5.16 -2.47 -1.30
N LEU A 14 -4.54 -2.21 -0.16
CA LEU A 14 -3.48 -1.20 -0.01
C LEU A 14 -2.19 -1.68 -0.70
N THR A 15 -1.74 -1.00 -1.75
CA THR A 15 -0.51 -1.36 -2.47
C THR A 15 0.68 -0.49 -2.11
N THR A 16 0.45 0.71 -1.57
CA THR A 16 1.53 1.62 -1.17
C THR A 16 1.09 2.50 -0.02
N GLU A 17 1.99 2.66 0.95
CA GLU A 17 1.91 3.66 2.01
C GLU A 17 3.14 4.57 1.93
N THR A 18 2.92 5.87 1.75
CA THR A 18 4.00 6.87 1.69
C THR A 18 3.92 7.79 2.90
N THR A 19 5.03 7.88 3.63
CA THR A 19 5.26 8.81 4.74
C THR A 19 6.46 9.70 4.44
N PRO A 20 6.70 10.77 5.22
CA PRO A 20 7.92 11.56 5.08
C PRO A 20 9.21 10.80 5.36
N GLN A 21 9.13 9.64 6.03
CA GLN A 21 10.28 8.78 6.32
C GLN A 21 10.57 7.81 5.17
N GLY A 22 9.65 7.61 4.23
CA GLY A 22 9.82 6.71 3.09
C GLY A 22 8.51 6.13 2.60
N ALA A 23 8.60 5.13 1.72
CA ALA A 23 7.44 4.41 1.19
C ALA A 23 7.55 2.91 1.47
N LEU A 24 6.43 2.31 1.83
CA LEU A 24 6.24 0.86 1.91
C LEU A 24 5.39 0.41 0.72
N ALA A 25 5.78 -0.70 0.10
CA ALA A 25 5.05 -1.34 -0.99
C ALA A 25 4.53 -2.70 -0.53
N TYR A 26 3.33 -3.04 -0.99
CA TYR A 26 2.64 -4.26 -0.64
C TYR A 26 2.20 -4.96 -1.93
N ASP A 27 2.68 -6.19 -2.12
CA ASP A 27 2.28 -7.05 -3.22
C ASP A 27 1.36 -8.15 -2.70
N TYR A 28 0.37 -8.52 -3.51
CA TYR A 28 -0.57 -9.56 -3.17
C TYR A 28 -0.58 -10.65 -4.23
N ASP A 29 -0.58 -11.90 -3.77
CA ASP A 29 -0.81 -13.04 -4.64
C ASP A 29 -2.27 -13.09 -5.14
N PRO A 30 -2.59 -13.96 -6.12
CA PRO A 30 -3.95 -14.13 -6.61
C PRO A 30 -4.97 -14.61 -5.55
N LEU A 31 -4.50 -15.19 -4.44
CA LEU A 31 -5.33 -15.60 -3.30
C LEU A 31 -5.51 -14.47 -2.28
N SER A 32 -5.00 -13.27 -2.59
CA SER A 32 -5.01 -12.07 -1.73
C SER A 32 -4.20 -12.19 -0.45
N ASN A 33 -3.20 -13.07 -0.42
CA ASN A 33 -2.19 -13.05 0.63
C ASN A 33 -1.10 -12.01 0.30
N LEU A 34 -0.59 -11.34 1.31
CA LEU A 34 0.56 -10.44 1.18
C LEU A 34 1.83 -11.27 0.91
N THR A 35 2.64 -10.84 -0.07
CA THR A 35 3.89 -11.50 -0.49
C THR A 35 5.09 -10.56 -0.43
#